data_AF-A0A2U3QQT8-F1
#
_entry.id   AF-A0A2U3QQT8-F1
#
_cell.length_a   1.000
_cell.length_b   1.000
_cell.length_c   1.000
_cell.angle_alpha   90.00
_cell.angle_beta   90.00
_cell.angle_gamma   90.00
#
_symmetry.space_group_name_H-M   'P 1'
#
loop_
_entity.id
_entity.type
_entity.pdbx_description
1 polymer ?
#
loop_
_entity_poly.entity_id
_entity_poly.type
_entity_poly.pdbx_seq_one_letter_code
_entity_poly.pdbx_strand_id
1 'polypeptide(L)' 'MILKFSSEPDENTKRHIRLHGLKWNSFRQEWCGHVKDIESLKNGLLNVQYKLELVS' A
#
# COMPACT_ATOMS: atom_id res chain seq x y z
N MET A 1 -3.36 6.63 -6.04
CA MET A 1 -3.17 5.17 -5.98
C MET A 1 -3.86 4.60 -4.76
N ILE A 2 -4.47 3.43 -4.89
CA ILE A 2 -5.14 2.69 -3.83
C ILE A 2 -4.49 1.31 -3.72
N LEU A 3 -4.21 0.89 -2.49
CA LEU A 3 -3.62 -0.41 -2.16
C LEU A 3 -4.50 -1.10 -1.10
N LYS A 4 -4.95 -2.31 -1.41
CA LYS A 4 -5.83 -3.12 -0.56
C LYS A 4 -5.18 -4.46 -0.25
N PHE A 5 -5.45 -4.97 0.96
CA PHE A 5 -4.99 -6.28 1.41
C PHE A 5 -6.19 -7.16 1.75
N SER A 6 -6.04 -8.47 1.60
CA SER A 6 -7.07 -9.46 2.00
C SER A 6 -7.16 -9.61 3.52
N SER A 7 -6.05 -9.39 4.22
CA SER A 7 -5.95 -9.35 5.68
C SER A 7 -5.07 -8.16 6.11
N GLU A 8 -5.14 -7.78 7.38
CA GLU A 8 -4.29 -6.70 7.89
C GLU A 8 -2.80 -7.07 7.70
N PRO A 9 -2.00 -6.23 7.02
CA PRO A 9 -0.59 -6.49 6.83
C PRO A 9 0.20 -6.33 8.14
N ASP A 10 1.37 -6.96 8.21
CA ASP A 10 2.26 -6.81 9.36
C ASP A 10 2.84 -5.38 9.48
N GLU A 11 3.42 -5.06 10.64
CA GLU A 11 3.93 -3.71 10.91
C GLU A 11 5.09 -3.28 9.99
N ASN A 12 5.93 -4.21 9.51
CA ASN A 12 6.99 -3.87 8.56
C ASN A 12 6.40 -3.48 7.21
N THR A 13 5.41 -4.24 6.74
CA THR A 13 4.64 -3.92 5.53
C THR A 13 3.95 -2.56 5.67
N LYS A 14 3.27 -2.28 6.78
CA LYS A 14 2.64 -0.97 7.05
C LYS A 14 3.65 0.18 7.06
N ARG A 15 4.82 -0.03 7.67
CA ARG A 15 5.90 0.96 7.69
C ARG A 15 6.39 1.25 6.28
N HIS A 16 6.63 0.21 5.47
CA HIS A 16 7.04 0.35 4.07
C HIS A 16 6.03 1.17 3.27
N ILE A 17 4.74 0.83 3.37
CA ILE A 17 3.65 1.57 2.71
C ILE A 17 3.65 3.06 3.08
N ARG A 18 3.82 3.39 4.37
CA ARG A 18 3.88 4.78 4.86
C ARG A 18 5.08 5.54 4.31
N LEU A 19 6.25 4.90 4.17
CA LEU A 19 7.44 5.51 3.58
C LEU A 19 7.22 5.93 2.13
N HIS A 20 6.35 5.22 1.41
CA HIS A 20 5.95 5.56 0.04
C HIS A 20 4.84 6.63 -0.03
N GLY A 21 4.41 7.20 1.10
CA GLY A 21 3.44 8.30 1.14
C GLY A 21 1.97 7.86 1.09
N LEU A 22 1.70 6.56 1.20
CA LEU A 22 0.35 6.04 1.35
C LEU A 22 -0.13 6.21 2.79
N LYS A 23 -1.39 6.62 2.95
CA LYS A 23 -2.06 6.80 4.23
C LYS A 23 -3.20 5.80 4.39
N TRP A 24 -3.38 5.30 5.60
CA TRP A 24 -4.49 4.41 5.92
C TRP A 24 -5.81 5.17 5.92
N ASN A 25 -6.79 4.67 5.18
CA ASN A 25 -8.18 5.10 5.21
C ASN A 25 -8.98 4.07 5.99
N SER A 26 -9.32 4.39 7.24
CA SER A 26 -10.08 3.50 8.12
C SER A 26 -11.53 3.29 7.68
N PHE A 27 -12.13 4.22 6.96
CA PHE A 27 -13.50 4.06 6.47
C PHE A 27 -13.58 3.04 5.34
N ARG A 28 -12.64 3.10 4.40
CA ARG A 28 -12.58 2.19 3.24
C ARG A 28 -11.71 0.96 3.46
N GLN A 29 -11.02 0.89 4.60
CA GLN A 29 -10.07 -0.17 4.95
C GLN A 29 -9.00 -0.38 3.85
N GLU A 30 -8.44 0.72 3.34
CA GLU A 30 -7.47 0.71 2.25
C GLU A 30 -6.39 1.78 2.43
N TRP A 31 -5.29 1.63 1.71
CA TRP A 31 -4.18 2.58 1.70
C TRP A 31 -4.26 3.47 0.47
N CYS A 32 -4.27 4.79 0.66
CA CYS A 32 -4.46 5.76 -0.41
C CYS A 32 -3.37 6.83 -0.41
N GLY A 33 -2.96 7.27 -1.59
CA GLY A 33 -1.99 8.35 -1.72
C GLY A 33 -1.31 8.40 -3.09
N HIS A 34 -0.37 9.33 -3.21
CA HIS A 34 0.47 9.48 -4.39
C HIS A 34 1.83 8.81 -4.14
N VAL A 35 2.20 7.87 -5.01
CA VAL A 35 3.47 7.15 -4.92
C VAL A 35 4.34 7.56 -6.09
N LYS A 36 5.51 8.13 -5.78
CA LYS A 36 6.47 8.59 -6.80
C LYS A 36 7.18 7.43 -7.49
N ASP A 37 7.56 6.42 -6.72
CA ASP A 37 8.27 5.22 -7.18
C ASP A 37 7.43 3.98 -6.84
N ILE A 38 6.73 3.49 -7.86
CA ILE A 38 5.83 2.33 -7.75
C ILE A 38 6.64 1.03 -7.70
N GLU A 39 7.79 0.96 -8.37
CA GLU A 39 8.61 -0.25 -8.42
C GLU A 39 9.23 -0.55 -7.05
N SER A 40 9.77 0.48 -6.40
CA SER A 40 10.28 0.36 -5.03
C SER A 40 9.19 -0.01 -4.02
N LEU A 41 7.96 0.50 -4.20
CA LEU A 41 6.82 0.04 -3.40
C LEU A 41 6.56 -1.45 -3.60
N LYS A 42 6.45 -1.91 -4.86
CA LYS A 42 6.17 -3.32 -5.19
C LYS A 42 7.24 -4.27 -4.64
N ASN A 43 8.50 -3.87 -4.68
CA ASN A 43 9.62 -4.67 -4.16
C ASN A 43 9.48 -4.97 -2.66
N GLY A 44 9.00 -4.02 -1.86
CA GLY A 44 8.73 -4.28 -0.44
C GLY A 44 7.45 -5.06 -0.16
N LEU A 45 6.64 -5.35 -1.18
CA LEU A 45 5.38 -6.09 -1.08
C LEU A 45 5.42 -7.47 -1.78
N LEU A 46 6.60 -7.94 -2.24
CA LEU A 46 6.73 -9.14 -3.06
C LEU A 46 6.11 -10.41 -2.44
N ASN A 47 6.16 -10.53 -1.11
CA ASN A 47 5.66 -11.70 -0.38
C ASN A 47 4.27 -11.50 0.21
N VAL A 48 3.58 -10.41 -0.14
CA VAL A 48 2.27 -10.07 0.41
C VAL A 48 1.25 -10.08 -0.72
N GLN A 49 0.10 -10.70 -0.48
CA GLN A 49 -1.01 -10.62 -1.43
C GLN A 49 -1.70 -9.26 -1.30
N TYR A 50 -1.72 -8.48 -2.38
CA TYR A 50 -2.38 -7.17 -2.42
C TYR A 50 -3.09 -6.93 -3.75
N LYS A 51 -4.03 -5.99 -3.73
CA LYS A 51 -4.66 -5.43 -4.92
C LYS A 51 -4.24 -3.97 -5.05
N LEU A 52 -3.71 -3.61 -6.22
CA LEU A 52 -3.27 -2.26 -6.55
C LEU A 52 -4.20 -1.65 -7.60
N GLU A 53 -4.70 -0.45 -7.32
CA GLU A 53 -5.53 0.32 -8.24
C GLU A 53 -4.88 1.69 -8.49
N LEU A 54 -4.58 1.98 -9.77
CA LEU A 54 -4.09 3.28 -10.19
C LEU A 54 -5.31 4.17 -10.45
N VAL A 55 -5.39 5.27 -9.72
CA VAL A 55 -6.45 6.27 -9.88
C VAL A 55 -5.79 7.45 -10.58
N SER A 56 -6.23 7.70 -11.82
CA SER A 56 -5.84 8.83 -12.67
C SER A 56 -6.50 10.12 -12.23
#